data_AF-A0A918ZX19-F1
#
_entry.id   AF-A0A918ZX19-F1
#
_cell.length_a   1.000
_cell.length_b   1.000
_cell.length_c   1.000
_cell.angle_alpha   90.00
_cell.angle_beta   90.00
_cell.angle_gamma   90.00
#
_symmetry.space_group_name_H-M   'P 1'
#
loop_
_entity.id
_entity.type
_entity.pdbx_description
1 polymer ?
#
loop_
_entity_poly.entity_id
_entity_poly.type
_entity_poly.pdbx_seq_one_letter_code
_entity_poly.pdbx_strand_id
1 'polypeptide(L)'
;MTGTPSGPPVTAHPPTGPHGHLRGAARPMPEDTPQARPAAARTAGPSAPAVAMGSGSGSASGFGGAAALGRAEPGDVRGALWATGGCAAAGSPGGAGGRARAPLGDRAGAGRPAPPGAGGPVVPGEPASGSGESEPAVGAGTRAVGVRRLLVLRALGLGDLLAGVPALRGLRRGFPGHEIVLAAPAGLGPLAAATGAVDRLLPASAPGRAVPSALDWTGPPPEVAVDLHGNGPPSHRLLADLGPGRLLAFAHPETPGIEGPPWYADEHERDRWCRLLRWYGVCADPTDLRLPPPTAHSPAPGAVVLHPGAGSPARRWPVRRFAAVAEALRARGHRVVVTGGADEGDLVATLAKRARLADTDVFGGGLPLARFSALVARARAVVSGDTGIAHLAVAHATPSLTLCGPVPPSRWGPPRDDPRHRALWHGPEGDPHGRSPDPALLRIGTEEVLDAFDALPEPPD
;
A
#
# COMPACT_ATOMS: atom_id res chain seq x y z
N MET A 1 68.95 -34.92 -19.98
CA MET A 1 68.41 -34.14 -18.84
C MET A 1 67.02 -34.70 -18.54
N THR A 2 66.90 -35.93 -18.01
CA THR A 2 66.75 -36.29 -16.57
C THR A 2 65.65 -35.45 -15.90
N GLY A 3 64.51 -35.94 -15.41
CA GLY A 3 63.96 -37.26 -15.14
C GLY A 3 62.93 -37.09 -14.00
N THR A 4 61.71 -37.60 -14.14
CA THR A 4 60.79 -37.93 -13.02
C THR A 4 61.29 -39.23 -12.33
N PRO A 5 60.84 -39.68 -11.11
CA PRO A 5 59.55 -39.46 -10.43
C PRO A 5 59.54 -39.43 -8.86
N SER A 6 58.34 -39.43 -8.24
CA SER A 6 57.93 -40.21 -7.04
C SER A 6 57.79 -39.53 -5.64
N GLY A 7 56.62 -39.73 -5.01
CA GLY A 7 56.50 -40.14 -3.59
C GLY A 7 55.88 -39.14 -2.57
N PRO A 8 55.17 -39.61 -1.50
CA PRO A 8 53.94 -38.97 -0.97
C PRO A 8 54.01 -38.58 0.56
N PRO A 9 52.89 -38.57 1.34
CA PRO A 9 52.40 -37.42 2.13
C PRO A 9 52.85 -37.41 3.61
N VAL A 10 52.67 -36.29 4.32
CA VAL A 10 52.88 -36.21 5.78
C VAL A 10 51.69 -35.54 6.50
N THR A 11 50.99 -36.34 7.29
CA THR A 11 50.16 -35.97 8.44
C THR A 11 51.00 -35.85 9.71
N ALA A 12 50.69 -34.91 10.61
CA ALA A 12 51.13 -34.97 12.01
C ALA A 12 50.15 -34.26 12.97
N HIS A 13 49.58 -35.05 13.89
CA HIS A 13 49.10 -34.67 15.23
C HIS A 13 50.03 -35.39 16.26
N PRO A 14 49.88 -35.21 17.59
CA PRO A 14 50.24 -34.10 18.48
C PRO A 14 51.36 -34.54 19.47
N PRO A 15 51.63 -33.80 20.58
CA PRO A 15 52.05 -34.49 21.79
C PRO A 15 51.28 -34.10 23.06
N THR A 16 51.47 -34.97 24.05
CA THR A 16 50.68 -35.35 25.22
C THR A 16 51.25 -34.86 26.56
N GLY A 17 50.37 -34.52 27.53
CA GLY A 17 50.46 -34.78 29.00
C GLY A 17 51.53 -34.06 29.84
N PRO A 18 51.48 -34.09 31.21
CA PRO A 18 50.77 -35.06 32.07
C PRO A 18 49.98 -34.55 33.33
N HIS A 19 49.08 -35.44 33.77
CA HIS A 19 48.68 -35.87 35.14
C HIS A 19 48.14 -34.94 36.27
N GLY A 20 46.98 -35.36 36.80
CA GLY A 20 46.51 -35.06 38.17
C GLY A 20 45.10 -35.60 38.47
N HIS A 21 45.00 -36.86 38.91
CA HIS A 21 43.78 -37.54 39.38
C HIS A 21 43.21 -36.95 40.68
N LEU A 22 41.88 -37.02 40.89
CA LEU A 22 41.27 -37.59 42.09
C LEU A 22 39.77 -37.93 41.88
N ARG A 23 39.36 -39.04 42.49
CA ARG A 23 38.06 -39.72 42.40
C ARG A 23 37.01 -39.12 43.35
N GLY A 24 35.74 -39.30 43.02
CA GLY A 24 34.63 -39.23 43.98
C GLY A 24 33.31 -39.68 43.35
N ALA A 25 32.84 -40.88 43.70
CA ALA A 25 31.59 -41.47 43.27
C ALA A 25 30.47 -41.22 44.30
N ALA A 26 29.23 -40.99 43.84
CA ALA A 26 27.99 -41.34 44.57
C ALA A 26 26.79 -41.37 43.61
N ARG A 27 25.81 -42.22 43.96
CA ARG A 27 24.73 -42.84 43.16
C ARG A 27 23.41 -42.01 43.07
N PRO A 28 22.37 -42.48 42.33
CA PRO A 28 21.28 -41.66 41.74
C PRO A 28 19.86 -41.79 42.37
N MET A 29 18.89 -41.06 41.76
CA MET A 29 17.39 -41.18 41.73
C MET A 29 16.56 -40.33 42.74
N PRO A 30 15.24 -40.05 42.54
CA PRO A 30 14.37 -40.12 41.33
C PRO A 30 13.37 -38.92 41.11
N GLU A 31 12.65 -39.04 39.99
CA GLU A 31 11.31 -38.58 39.54
C GLU A 31 10.37 -37.79 40.47
N ASP A 32 9.59 -36.86 39.89
CA ASP A 32 8.14 -36.81 40.15
C ASP A 32 7.35 -36.08 39.03
N THR A 33 6.25 -36.71 38.62
CA THR A 33 5.19 -36.19 37.72
C THR A 33 3.94 -35.95 38.58
N PRO A 34 3.02 -35.06 38.20
CA PRO A 34 1.64 -35.57 38.12
C PRO A 34 0.79 -35.00 36.97
N GLN A 35 0.00 -35.90 36.37
CA GLN A 35 -1.23 -35.60 35.64
C GLN A 35 -2.43 -35.73 36.59
N ALA A 36 -3.45 -34.87 36.44
CA ALA A 36 -4.87 -35.24 36.57
C ALA A 36 -5.80 -34.14 35.99
N ARG A 37 -6.79 -34.53 35.18
CA ARG A 37 -7.97 -33.72 34.75
C ARG A 37 -9.20 -34.08 35.63
N PRO A 38 -10.46 -33.70 35.30
CA PRO A 38 -11.18 -32.57 35.90
C PRO A 38 -12.51 -32.98 36.58
N ALA A 39 -13.18 -32.07 37.30
CA ALA A 39 -14.61 -32.20 37.63
C ALA A 39 -15.28 -30.85 37.89
N ALA A 40 -16.59 -30.82 37.63
CA ALA A 40 -17.42 -29.65 37.42
C ALA A 40 -18.19 -29.17 38.67
N ALA A 41 -18.83 -28.00 38.48
CA ALA A 41 -20.14 -27.58 39.01
C ALA A 41 -20.21 -26.69 40.27
N ARG A 42 -20.64 -25.45 39.97
CA ARG A 42 -21.79 -24.71 40.51
C ARG A 42 -21.73 -24.02 41.90
N THR A 43 -22.11 -22.73 41.80
CA THR A 43 -23.05 -21.92 42.62
C THR A 43 -22.57 -21.15 43.86
N ALA A 44 -23.10 -19.92 43.89
CA ALA A 44 -23.43 -19.04 45.02
C ALA A 44 -22.31 -18.14 45.60
N GLY A 45 -22.49 -16.83 45.44
CA GLY A 45 -22.01 -15.83 46.42
C GLY A 45 -22.91 -15.82 47.66
N PRO A 46 -23.03 -14.73 48.44
CA PRO A 46 -22.27 -13.47 48.46
C PRO A 46 -21.57 -13.27 49.83
N SER A 47 -20.86 -12.15 50.04
CA SER A 47 -20.85 -11.35 51.30
C SER A 47 -19.69 -10.33 51.31
N ALA A 48 -20.04 -9.04 51.31
CA ALA A 48 -19.28 -7.97 51.99
C ALA A 48 -19.48 -8.13 53.53
N PRO A 49 -18.76 -7.48 54.47
CA PRO A 49 -18.21 -6.10 54.48
C PRO A 49 -16.75 -6.09 55.01
N ALA A 50 -16.03 -5.04 55.42
CA ALA A 50 -16.32 -3.69 55.84
C ALA A 50 -15.07 -2.78 55.70
N VAL A 51 -15.39 -1.51 55.50
CA VAL A 51 -14.70 -0.24 55.69
C VAL A 51 -13.58 -0.19 56.76
N ALA A 52 -12.47 0.45 56.41
CA ALA A 52 -11.73 1.35 57.30
C ALA A 52 -11.30 2.60 56.53
N MET A 53 -11.64 3.77 57.09
CA MET A 53 -11.48 5.09 56.53
C MET A 53 -10.14 5.73 56.89
N GLY A 54 -9.74 6.68 56.04
CA GLY A 54 -8.81 7.78 56.36
C GLY A 54 -7.78 7.99 55.25
N SER A 55 -7.56 9.16 54.66
CA SER A 55 -8.21 10.47 54.61
C SER A 55 -7.29 11.33 53.72
N GLY A 56 -7.86 12.21 52.89
CA GLY A 56 -7.14 13.22 52.11
C GLY A 56 -7.69 13.35 50.68
N SER A 57 -8.85 14.01 50.47
CA SER A 57 -8.98 15.44 50.14
C SER A 57 -8.22 15.83 48.85
N GLY A 58 -8.82 16.36 47.78
CA GLY A 58 -10.19 16.75 47.48
C GLY A 58 -10.42 16.54 45.98
N SER A 59 -11.56 15.96 45.62
CA SER A 59 -12.80 16.67 45.27
C SER A 59 -12.71 17.28 43.87
N ALA A 60 -13.21 16.58 42.83
CA ALA A 60 -14.63 16.34 42.54
C ALA A 60 -15.23 17.56 41.78
N SER A 61 -16.07 17.41 40.79
CA SER A 61 -16.67 16.24 40.14
C SER A 61 -17.61 16.80 39.08
N GLY A 62 -17.81 16.05 37.99
CA GLY A 62 -19.00 16.23 37.16
C GLY A 62 -20.27 15.78 37.88
N PHE A 63 -21.39 16.28 37.39
CA PHE A 63 -22.72 15.65 37.32
C PHE A 63 -23.35 16.24 36.06
N GLY A 64 -23.99 15.51 35.15
CA GLY A 64 -24.92 14.40 35.35
C GLY A 64 -26.32 14.91 34.99
N GLY A 65 -26.88 14.45 33.88
CA GLY A 65 -28.23 14.83 33.45
C GLY A 65 -28.69 14.05 32.22
N ALA A 66 -29.60 13.11 32.44
CA ALA A 66 -30.20 12.25 31.44
C ALA A 66 -31.46 12.88 30.80
N ALA A 67 -31.82 12.31 29.64
CA ALA A 67 -33.13 12.25 29.00
C ALA A 67 -33.69 13.49 28.27
N ALA A 68 -33.85 13.37 26.95
CA ALA A 68 -35.16 13.47 26.28
C ALA A 68 -35.07 12.95 24.83
N LEU A 69 -35.83 11.90 24.54
CA LEU A 69 -36.16 11.47 23.18
C LEU A 69 -37.08 12.52 22.55
N GLY A 70 -36.58 13.25 21.56
CA GLY A 70 -37.37 14.14 20.70
C GLY A 70 -37.33 13.63 19.27
N ARG A 71 -38.45 13.10 18.78
CA ARG A 71 -38.67 12.85 17.35
C ARG A 71 -38.61 14.19 16.61
N ALA A 72 -37.76 14.30 15.60
CA ALA A 72 -37.79 15.39 14.63
C ALA A 72 -38.24 14.83 13.27
N GLU A 73 -39.46 15.18 12.89
CA GLU A 73 -39.98 15.06 11.52
C GLU A 73 -39.31 16.13 10.62
N PRO A 74 -39.24 15.90 9.29
CA PRO A 74 -38.34 16.63 8.41
C PRO A 74 -38.90 18.00 7.99
N GLY A 75 -38.10 19.04 8.25
CA GLY A 75 -38.33 20.40 7.77
C GLY A 75 -37.70 20.63 6.39
N ASP A 76 -38.57 20.92 5.43
CA ASP A 76 -38.39 21.44 4.08
C ASP A 76 -37.12 22.32 3.87
N VAL A 77 -36.17 21.83 3.06
CA VAL A 77 -35.06 22.64 2.53
C VAL A 77 -35.30 22.82 1.03
N ARG A 78 -35.84 23.98 0.69
CA ARG A 78 -36.03 24.41 -0.70
C ARG A 78 -34.70 24.54 -1.43
N GLY A 79 -34.75 24.10 -2.69
CA GLY A 79 -33.61 23.88 -3.56
C GLY A 79 -32.73 25.08 -3.88
N ALA A 80 -31.45 24.78 -4.07
CA ALA A 80 -30.61 25.45 -5.04
C ALA A 80 -30.11 24.37 -6.01
N LEU A 81 -30.74 24.29 -7.18
CA LEU A 81 -30.28 23.50 -8.31
C LEU A 81 -29.01 24.17 -8.86
N TRP A 82 -27.86 23.54 -8.69
CA TRP A 82 -26.67 23.84 -9.49
C TRP A 82 -26.52 22.71 -10.50
N ALA A 83 -26.50 23.09 -11.78
CA ALA A 83 -26.37 22.20 -12.91
C ALA A 83 -25.15 21.28 -12.75
N THR A 84 -25.41 19.98 -12.72
CA THR A 84 -24.41 18.93 -12.81
C THR A 84 -23.82 18.94 -14.23
N GLY A 85 -22.69 19.61 -14.40
CA GLY A 85 -21.80 19.33 -15.53
C GLY A 85 -21.26 17.92 -15.39
N GLY A 86 -21.93 16.96 -16.02
CA GLY A 86 -21.55 15.55 -16.00
C GLY A 86 -20.14 15.35 -16.54
N CYS A 87 -19.26 14.75 -15.75
CA CYS A 87 -18.02 14.14 -16.22
C CYS A 87 -18.41 12.92 -17.09
N ALA A 88 -18.54 13.14 -18.41
CA ALA A 88 -18.85 12.11 -19.37
C ALA A 88 -17.65 11.15 -19.50
N ALA A 89 -17.86 9.89 -19.13
CA ALA A 89 -16.97 8.79 -19.48
C ALA A 89 -17.05 8.56 -21.00
N ALA A 90 -15.91 8.64 -21.69
CA ALA A 90 -15.82 8.25 -23.08
C ALA A 90 -16.00 6.72 -23.19
N GLY A 91 -17.18 6.29 -23.62
CA GLY A 91 -17.47 4.90 -23.94
C GLY A 91 -16.85 4.50 -25.29
N SER A 92 -16.11 3.38 -25.30
CA SER A 92 -15.73 2.68 -26.53
C SER A 92 -16.90 1.84 -27.05
N PRO A 93 -17.28 1.93 -28.33
CA PRO A 93 -18.28 1.02 -28.88
C PRO A 93 -17.61 -0.28 -29.35
N GLY A 94 -18.04 -1.40 -28.77
CA GLY A 94 -17.93 -2.72 -29.39
C GLY A 94 -19.13 -2.94 -30.31
N GLY A 95 -18.88 -3.38 -31.54
CA GLY A 95 -19.91 -3.76 -32.50
C GLY A 95 -19.37 -4.80 -33.47
N ALA A 96 -19.92 -6.00 -33.40
CA ALA A 96 -19.63 -7.13 -34.26
C ALA A 96 -20.20 -6.94 -35.69
N GLY A 97 -19.53 -7.49 -36.68
CA GLY A 97 -20.03 -7.62 -38.06
C GLY A 97 -19.08 -8.45 -38.92
N GLY A 98 -19.52 -9.64 -39.34
CA GLY A 98 -18.69 -10.62 -40.06
C GLY A 98 -18.72 -10.55 -41.59
N ARG A 99 -17.93 -11.48 -42.17
CA ARG A 99 -17.77 -11.86 -43.60
C ARG A 99 -16.91 -10.89 -44.42
N ALA A 100 -16.00 -11.27 -45.32
CA ALA A 100 -15.75 -12.53 -46.02
C ALA A 100 -14.26 -12.62 -46.44
N ARG A 101 -13.81 -13.86 -46.76
CA ARG A 101 -12.51 -14.19 -47.35
C ARG A 101 -12.37 -13.70 -48.80
N ALA A 102 -11.16 -13.31 -49.22
CA ALA A 102 -10.38 -13.79 -50.40
C ALA A 102 -9.25 -12.77 -50.75
N PRO A 103 -8.27 -13.06 -51.64
CA PRO A 103 -7.02 -13.73 -51.28
C PRO A 103 -5.75 -12.93 -51.65
N LEU A 104 -4.61 -13.50 -51.23
CA LEU A 104 -3.23 -13.13 -51.53
C LEU A 104 -2.94 -12.85 -53.01
N GLY A 105 -2.13 -11.82 -53.25
CA GLY A 105 -1.44 -11.57 -54.52
C GLY A 105 -0.05 -11.00 -54.25
N ASP A 106 0.98 -11.81 -54.50
CA ASP A 106 2.37 -11.40 -54.64
C ASP A 106 2.52 -10.37 -55.78
N ARG A 107 3.38 -9.37 -55.58
CA ARG A 107 4.38 -8.96 -56.59
C ARG A 107 5.39 -7.97 -56.03
N ALA A 108 6.64 -8.29 -56.33
CA ALA A 108 7.86 -7.57 -56.06
C ALA A 108 7.99 -6.25 -56.83
N GLY A 109 8.90 -5.39 -56.38
CA GLY A 109 9.79 -4.67 -57.30
C GLY A 109 9.92 -3.16 -57.13
N ALA A 110 11.12 -2.77 -56.68
CA ALA A 110 11.91 -1.62 -57.13
C ALA A 110 11.59 -0.19 -56.63
N GLY A 111 12.68 0.52 -56.30
CA GLY A 111 12.79 1.95 -56.58
C GLY A 111 13.06 2.86 -55.39
N ARG A 112 14.31 2.89 -54.91
CA ARG A 112 14.84 3.97 -54.07
C ARG A 112 15.24 5.15 -54.97
N PRO A 113 15.08 6.41 -54.53
CA PRO A 113 16.13 7.37 -54.78
C PRO A 113 16.52 8.19 -53.55
N ALA A 114 17.79 8.54 -53.50
CA ALA A 114 18.47 9.41 -52.54
C ALA A 114 18.67 10.83 -53.16
N PRO A 115 19.16 11.84 -52.40
CA PRO A 115 18.73 13.24 -52.48
C PRO A 115 19.71 14.17 -53.23
N PRO A 116 19.38 15.46 -53.40
CA PRO A 116 20.37 16.54 -53.43
C PRO A 116 20.33 17.31 -52.09
N GLY A 117 21.38 17.93 -51.57
CA GLY A 117 22.60 18.49 -52.17
C GLY A 117 22.81 19.88 -51.52
N ALA A 118 23.98 20.09 -50.91
CA ALA A 118 24.31 21.19 -50.00
C ALA A 118 24.43 22.58 -50.66
N GLY A 119 24.29 23.64 -49.85
CA GLY A 119 24.68 25.02 -50.20
C GLY A 119 24.81 25.89 -48.93
N GLY A 120 26.03 26.34 -48.64
CA GLY A 120 26.42 27.14 -47.47
C GLY A 120 26.15 28.66 -47.59
N PRO A 121 26.69 29.46 -46.66
CA PRO A 121 26.11 30.71 -46.19
C PRO A 121 26.57 31.94 -46.98
N VAL A 122 25.71 32.98 -47.05
CA VAL A 122 26.05 34.29 -47.58
C VAL A 122 25.51 35.39 -46.67
N VAL A 123 26.42 36.22 -46.16
CA VAL A 123 26.24 37.57 -45.58
C VAL A 123 27.38 38.38 -46.21
N PRO A 124 27.17 39.57 -46.80
CA PRO A 124 27.16 40.82 -46.01
C PRO A 124 26.39 42.03 -46.58
N GLY A 125 26.18 43.04 -45.73
CA GLY A 125 25.93 44.43 -46.16
C GLY A 125 25.25 45.31 -45.11
N GLU A 126 26.02 46.16 -44.42
CA GLU A 126 25.53 47.35 -43.69
C GLU A 126 24.88 48.37 -44.63
N PRO A 127 24.02 49.27 -44.09
CA PRO A 127 24.45 50.67 -44.10
C PRO A 127 24.14 51.49 -42.82
N ALA A 128 25.12 52.33 -42.49
CA ALA A 128 25.07 53.73 -42.01
C ALA A 128 23.88 54.26 -41.16
N SER A 129 24.26 54.72 -39.96
CA SER A 129 23.87 55.95 -39.23
C SER A 129 22.57 56.69 -39.59
N GLY A 130 21.66 56.75 -38.62
CA GLY A 130 20.57 57.72 -38.55
C GLY A 130 20.15 57.93 -37.10
N SER A 131 20.33 59.15 -36.60
CA SER A 131 19.89 59.66 -35.30
C SER A 131 18.36 59.78 -35.23
N GLY A 132 17.75 59.43 -34.09
CA GLY A 132 16.39 59.87 -33.81
C GLY A 132 15.62 59.00 -32.82
N GLU A 133 15.44 59.55 -31.61
CA GLU A 133 14.26 59.41 -30.77
C GLU A 133 14.07 58.08 -29.99
N SER A 134 14.26 58.22 -28.68
CA SER A 134 13.95 57.28 -27.63
C SER A 134 12.44 57.10 -27.46
N GLU A 135 11.90 55.98 -27.95
CA GLU A 135 10.63 55.43 -27.45
C GLU A 135 10.88 54.57 -26.20
N PRO A 136 9.99 54.59 -25.19
CA PRO A 136 10.14 53.73 -24.03
C PRO A 136 9.86 52.29 -24.45
N ALA A 137 10.90 51.46 -24.41
CA ALA A 137 10.77 50.02 -24.51
C ALA A 137 9.82 49.55 -23.40
N VAL A 138 8.60 49.16 -23.78
CA VAL A 138 7.77 48.28 -22.97
C VAL A 138 8.55 46.98 -22.88
N GLY A 139 9.35 46.88 -21.83
CA GLY A 139 9.98 45.62 -21.44
C GLY A 139 8.86 44.64 -21.18
N ALA A 140 8.58 43.80 -22.17
CA ALA A 140 7.93 42.52 -21.97
C ALA A 140 8.87 41.73 -21.05
N GLY A 141 8.74 41.99 -19.75
CA GLY A 141 9.34 41.18 -18.73
C GLY A 141 8.74 39.80 -18.90
N THR A 142 9.49 38.91 -19.53
CA THR A 142 9.26 37.48 -19.44
C THR A 142 9.39 37.17 -17.96
N ARG A 143 8.28 37.29 -17.22
CA ARG A 143 8.18 36.69 -15.88
C ARG A 143 8.59 35.25 -16.09
N ALA A 144 9.71 34.85 -15.48
CA ALA A 144 10.02 33.44 -15.34
C ALA A 144 8.77 32.81 -14.74
N VAL A 145 8.02 32.06 -15.54
CA VAL A 145 6.78 31.43 -15.09
C VAL A 145 7.24 30.38 -14.08
N GLY A 146 7.16 30.75 -12.80
CA GLY A 146 7.51 29.85 -11.71
C GLY A 146 6.69 28.57 -11.85
N VAL A 147 7.34 27.43 -11.64
CA VAL A 147 6.65 26.14 -11.66
C VAL A 147 5.53 26.18 -10.63
N ARG A 148 4.28 26.05 -11.07
CA ARG A 148 3.11 25.99 -10.18
C ARG A 148 3.13 24.65 -9.47
N ARG A 149 3.01 24.66 -8.15
CA ARG A 149 3.19 23.44 -7.34
C ARG A 149 1.92 23.07 -6.60
N LEU A 150 1.62 21.78 -6.63
CA LEU A 150 0.58 21.14 -5.85
C LEU A 150 1.24 20.12 -4.92
N LEU A 151 1.10 20.31 -3.61
CA LEU A 151 1.61 19.38 -2.61
C LEU A 151 0.48 18.45 -2.14
N VAL A 152 0.76 17.15 -2.11
CA VAL A 152 -0.14 16.14 -1.55
C VAL A 152 0.52 15.50 -0.34
N LEU A 153 -0.15 15.49 0.80
CA LEU A 153 0.31 14.74 1.98
C LEU A 153 -0.33 13.36 2.04
N ARG A 154 0.49 12.30 2.02
CA ARG A 154 0.06 10.92 2.27
C ARG A 154 1.23 10.11 2.85
N ALA A 155 1.74 10.57 4.00
CA ALA A 155 2.88 10.01 4.72
C ALA A 155 2.56 8.67 5.43
N LEU A 156 1.98 7.73 4.70
CA LEU A 156 1.43 6.46 5.18
C LEU A 156 2.02 5.26 4.43
N GLY A 157 1.50 4.06 4.71
CA GLY A 157 2.02 2.80 4.16
C GLY A 157 1.67 2.55 2.69
N LEU A 158 2.18 1.42 2.18
CA LEU A 158 1.95 0.96 0.81
C LEU A 158 0.44 0.85 0.47
N GLY A 159 -0.35 0.25 1.35
CA GLY A 159 -1.80 0.09 1.13
C GLY A 159 -2.52 1.44 1.04
N ASP A 160 -2.17 2.38 1.91
CA ASP A 160 -2.69 3.74 1.84
C ASP A 160 -2.30 4.39 0.50
N LEU A 161 -1.02 4.42 0.12
CA LEU A 161 -0.61 5.00 -1.17
C LEU A 161 -1.45 4.46 -2.35
N LEU A 162 -1.60 3.14 -2.44
CA LEU A 162 -2.33 2.48 -3.51
C LEU A 162 -3.84 2.80 -3.48
N ALA A 163 -4.45 2.92 -2.31
CA ALA A 163 -5.82 3.38 -2.18
C ALA A 163 -6.00 4.88 -2.54
N GLY A 164 -4.92 5.66 -2.52
CA GLY A 164 -4.89 7.06 -2.93
C GLY A 164 -4.69 7.29 -4.44
N VAL A 165 -4.33 6.26 -5.22
CA VAL A 165 -4.02 6.40 -6.66
C VAL A 165 -5.15 7.04 -7.47
N PRO A 166 -6.44 6.65 -7.31
CA PRO A 166 -7.57 7.34 -7.93
C PRO A 166 -7.57 8.86 -7.73
N ALA A 167 -7.30 9.31 -6.50
CA ALA A 167 -7.27 10.72 -6.15
C ALA A 167 -6.05 11.41 -6.76
N LEU A 168 -4.87 10.78 -6.71
CA LEU A 168 -3.66 11.32 -7.36
C LEU A 168 -3.87 11.52 -8.87
N ARG A 169 -4.51 10.57 -9.56
CA ARG A 169 -4.85 10.69 -10.98
C ARG A 169 -5.92 11.75 -11.25
N GLY A 170 -6.90 11.89 -10.36
CA GLY A 170 -7.84 13.00 -10.37
C GLY A 170 -7.14 14.35 -10.29
N LEU A 171 -6.17 14.51 -9.37
CA LEU A 171 -5.37 15.72 -9.24
C LEU A 171 -4.54 16.00 -10.50
N ARG A 172 -3.88 14.99 -11.09
CA ARG A 172 -3.15 15.15 -12.35
C ARG A 172 -4.05 15.69 -13.48
N ARG A 173 -5.28 15.17 -13.60
CA ARG A 173 -6.25 15.65 -14.60
C ARG A 173 -6.78 17.05 -14.29
N GLY A 174 -7.04 17.35 -13.02
CA GLY A 174 -7.56 18.65 -12.58
C GLY A 174 -6.52 19.77 -12.58
N PHE A 175 -5.24 19.43 -12.48
CA PHE A 175 -4.12 20.37 -12.39
C PHE A 175 -3.00 20.00 -13.39
N PRO A 176 -3.26 20.01 -14.72
CA PRO A 176 -2.33 19.50 -15.73
C PRO A 176 -1.04 20.32 -15.83
N GLY A 177 -1.07 21.60 -15.43
CA GLY A 177 0.08 22.51 -15.46
C GLY A 177 0.82 22.64 -14.13
N HIS A 178 0.51 21.80 -13.14
CA HIS A 178 1.17 21.80 -11.84
C HIS A 178 2.21 20.68 -11.74
N GLU A 179 3.34 20.99 -11.10
CA GLU A 179 4.23 19.99 -10.54
C GLU A 179 3.53 19.38 -9.30
N ILE A 180 3.17 18.10 -9.36
CA ILE A 180 2.57 17.36 -8.26
C ILE A 180 3.69 16.74 -7.42
N VAL A 181 3.84 17.29 -6.22
CA VAL A 181 4.78 16.82 -5.21
C VAL A 181 4.03 15.96 -4.19
N LEU A 182 4.42 14.70 -4.03
CA LEU A 182 3.84 13.80 -3.03
C LEU A 182 4.75 13.70 -1.80
N ALA A 183 4.29 14.19 -0.65
CA ALA A 183 4.88 13.94 0.64
C ALA A 183 4.50 12.53 1.15
N ALA A 184 5.43 11.58 1.02
CA ALA A 184 5.24 10.18 1.38
C ALA A 184 6.57 9.48 1.71
N PRO A 185 6.57 8.26 2.30
CA PRO A 185 7.81 7.58 2.66
C PRO A 185 8.73 7.36 1.46
N ALA A 186 10.03 7.64 1.64
CA ALA A 186 11.04 7.59 0.57
C ALA A 186 11.03 6.27 -0.21
N GLY A 187 10.83 5.16 0.49
CA GLY A 187 10.81 3.82 -0.10
C GLY A 187 9.69 3.61 -1.12
N LEU A 188 8.61 4.39 -1.09
CA LEU A 188 7.48 4.28 -2.01
C LEU A 188 7.66 5.06 -3.32
N GLY A 189 8.76 5.80 -3.48
CA GLY A 189 9.06 6.62 -4.66
C GLY A 189 8.84 5.92 -6.00
N PRO A 190 9.36 4.70 -6.22
CA PRO A 190 9.14 3.98 -7.48
C PRO A 190 7.66 3.73 -7.80
N LEU A 191 6.83 3.42 -6.79
CA LEU A 191 5.40 3.22 -7.00
C LEU A 191 4.65 4.54 -7.18
N ALA A 192 5.04 5.59 -6.45
CA ALA A 192 4.50 6.93 -6.64
C ALA A 192 4.70 7.41 -8.08
N ALA A 193 5.91 7.22 -8.64
CA ALA A 193 6.20 7.52 -10.04
C ALA A 193 5.38 6.64 -11.00
N ALA A 194 5.24 5.34 -10.71
CA ALA A 194 4.47 4.41 -11.55
C ALA A 194 2.98 4.76 -11.65
N THR A 195 2.43 5.60 -10.75
CA THR A 195 1.04 6.08 -10.87
C THR A 195 0.81 6.90 -12.14
N GLY A 196 1.88 7.52 -12.69
CA GLY A 196 1.81 8.52 -13.77
C GLY A 196 1.26 9.88 -13.32
N ALA A 197 0.98 10.06 -12.02
CA ALA A 197 0.38 11.28 -11.48
C ALA A 197 1.38 12.16 -10.74
N VAL A 198 2.42 11.58 -10.14
CA VAL A 198 3.39 12.28 -9.26
C VAL A 198 4.65 12.63 -10.03
N ASP A 199 5.06 13.90 -10.00
CA ASP A 199 6.32 14.34 -10.64
C ASP A 199 7.51 14.20 -9.68
N ARG A 200 7.27 14.51 -8.39
CA ARG A 200 8.32 14.52 -7.38
C ARG A 200 7.83 13.89 -6.08
N LEU A 201 8.67 13.04 -5.49
CA LEU A 201 8.49 12.58 -4.13
C LEU A 201 9.21 13.53 -3.16
N LEU A 202 8.52 13.96 -2.11
CA LEU A 202 9.11 14.59 -0.95
C LEU A 202 9.13 13.57 0.19
N PRO A 203 10.30 13.09 0.65
CA PRO A 203 10.37 12.14 1.75
C PRO A 203 9.67 12.67 3.01
N ALA A 204 8.64 11.96 3.45
CA ALA A 204 7.90 12.27 4.67
C ALA A 204 7.34 10.99 5.29
N SER A 205 7.63 10.77 6.58
CA SER A 205 7.20 9.57 7.31
C SER A 205 6.94 9.90 8.78
N ALA A 206 6.02 9.19 9.39
CA ALA A 206 5.82 9.17 10.83
C ALA A 206 5.38 7.78 11.29
N PRO A 207 5.53 7.41 12.57
CA PRO A 207 5.13 6.10 13.07
C PRO A 207 3.62 5.85 12.95
N GLY A 208 3.25 4.70 12.38
CA GLY A 208 1.85 4.28 12.28
C GLY A 208 1.00 5.25 11.45
N ARG A 209 -0.04 5.84 12.08
CA ARG A 209 -0.92 6.86 11.48
C ARG A 209 -0.63 8.27 11.99
N ALA A 210 0.47 8.49 12.72
CA ALA A 210 0.88 9.83 13.10
C ALA A 210 1.20 10.68 11.86
N VAL A 211 1.11 12.01 12.00
CA VAL A 211 1.48 12.97 10.95
C VAL A 211 2.93 13.40 11.17
N PRO A 212 3.76 13.57 10.12
CA PRO A 212 5.10 14.14 10.24
C PRO A 212 5.08 15.49 10.97
N SER A 213 6.09 15.76 11.81
CA SER A 213 6.16 17.03 12.54
C SER A 213 6.52 18.22 11.65
N ALA A 214 7.19 17.97 10.52
CA ALA A 214 7.56 18.96 9.52
C ALA A 214 7.69 18.29 8.14
N LEU A 215 7.63 19.10 7.09
CA LEU A 215 7.98 18.72 5.72
C LEU A 215 9.21 19.51 5.30
N ASP A 216 10.17 18.86 4.65
CA ASP A 216 11.36 19.50 4.09
C ASP A 216 11.02 20.25 2.78
N TRP A 217 10.04 21.15 2.87
CA TRP A 217 9.55 21.93 1.74
C TRP A 217 10.48 23.10 1.48
N THR A 218 11.19 23.05 0.36
CA THR A 218 12.07 24.12 -0.09
C THR A 218 11.45 24.84 -1.29
N GLY A 219 11.27 26.15 -1.17
CA GLY A 219 10.73 27.02 -2.22
C GLY A 219 9.50 27.82 -1.78
N PRO A 220 8.84 28.53 -2.72
CA PRO A 220 7.63 29.27 -2.41
C PRO A 220 6.51 28.35 -1.89
N PRO A 221 5.53 28.89 -1.16
CA PRO A 221 4.32 28.17 -0.78
C PRO A 221 3.68 27.45 -1.96
N PRO A 222 3.17 26.21 -1.78
CA PRO A 222 2.43 25.54 -2.84
C PRO A 222 1.15 26.32 -3.15
N GLU A 223 0.76 26.39 -4.42
CA GLU A 223 -0.52 27.03 -4.78
C GLU A 223 -1.71 26.26 -4.20
N VAL A 224 -1.56 24.93 -4.16
CA VAL A 224 -2.55 24.00 -3.64
C VAL A 224 -1.88 22.97 -2.75
N ALA A 225 -2.39 22.79 -1.54
CA ALA A 225 -2.06 21.68 -0.66
C ALA A 225 -3.28 20.75 -0.55
N VAL A 226 -3.06 19.44 -0.57
CA VAL A 226 -4.11 18.43 -0.49
C VAL A 226 -3.80 17.45 0.64
N ASP A 227 -4.72 17.35 1.60
CA ASP A 227 -4.65 16.39 2.69
C ASP A 227 -5.27 15.05 2.26
N LEU A 228 -4.43 14.15 1.75
CA LEU A 228 -4.77 12.74 1.59
C LEU A 228 -4.23 11.90 2.76
N HIS A 229 -3.94 12.49 3.91
CA HIS A 229 -3.55 11.76 5.12
C HIS A 229 -4.76 11.55 6.04
N GLY A 230 -5.65 12.54 6.11
CA GLY A 230 -6.93 12.47 6.81
C GLY A 230 -6.86 12.40 8.33
N ASN A 231 -5.71 12.73 8.92
CA ASN A 231 -5.54 12.77 10.37
C ASN A 231 -5.50 14.23 10.85
N GLY A 232 -6.61 14.93 10.60
CA GLY A 232 -6.85 16.28 11.13
C GLY A 232 -7.11 16.21 12.65
N PRO A 233 -6.73 17.23 13.43
CA PRO A 233 -6.12 18.49 13.00
C PRO A 233 -4.60 18.50 12.73
N PRO A 234 -3.75 17.53 13.13
CA PRO A 234 -2.31 17.60 12.85
C PRO A 234 -1.93 17.78 11.37
N SER A 235 -2.56 17.02 10.45
CA SER A 235 -2.28 17.14 9.01
C SER A 235 -2.69 18.48 8.43
N HIS A 236 -3.79 19.05 8.95
CA HIS A 236 -4.27 20.37 8.56
C HIS A 236 -3.28 21.46 8.95
N ARG A 237 -2.80 21.44 10.21
CA ARG A 237 -1.84 22.44 10.72
C ARG A 237 -0.52 22.35 9.95
N LEU A 238 0.02 21.14 9.75
CA LEU A 238 1.24 20.92 8.96
C LEU A 238 1.14 21.52 7.56
N LEU A 239 0.02 21.33 6.87
CA LEU A 239 -0.17 21.86 5.52
C LEU A 239 -0.46 23.37 5.51
N ALA A 240 -1.20 23.88 6.50
CA ALA A 240 -1.50 25.30 6.64
C ALA A 240 -0.24 26.14 6.95
N ASP A 241 0.70 25.59 7.72
CA ASP A 241 1.98 26.25 8.08
C ASP A 241 2.86 26.53 6.84
N LEU A 242 2.63 25.82 5.72
CA LEU A 242 3.29 26.10 4.44
C LEU A 242 2.72 27.32 3.70
N GLY A 243 1.61 27.89 4.18
CA GLY A 243 0.92 29.03 3.59
C GLY A 243 0.33 28.79 2.19
N PRO A 244 -0.35 27.66 1.93
CA PRO A 244 -0.85 27.36 0.58
C PRO A 244 -1.91 28.35 0.13
N GLY A 245 -1.99 28.61 -1.18
CA GLY A 245 -3.07 29.43 -1.75
C GLY A 245 -4.45 28.82 -1.55
N ARG A 246 -4.53 27.48 -1.56
CA ARG A 246 -5.72 26.67 -1.24
C ARG A 246 -5.32 25.40 -0.50
N LEU A 247 -6.09 25.03 0.52
CA LEU A 247 -5.95 23.75 1.23
C LEU A 247 -7.21 22.91 1.01
N LEU A 248 -7.03 21.72 0.44
CA LEU A 248 -8.10 20.74 0.20
C LEU A 248 -8.01 19.66 1.27
N ALA A 249 -8.91 19.71 2.25
CA ALA A 249 -9.01 18.70 3.30
C ALA A 249 -10.48 18.44 3.69
N PHE A 250 -10.70 17.43 4.54
CA PHE A 250 -12.00 17.23 5.18
C PHE A 250 -12.23 18.29 6.25
N ALA A 251 -13.49 18.65 6.49
CA ALA A 251 -13.83 19.56 7.58
C ALA A 251 -13.50 18.93 8.94
N HIS A 252 -12.97 19.73 9.86
CA HIS A 252 -12.65 19.29 11.22
C HIS A 252 -12.95 20.39 12.25
N PRO A 253 -13.60 20.07 13.40
CA PRO A 253 -14.00 21.07 14.40
C PRO A 253 -12.86 21.92 14.96
N GLU A 254 -11.67 21.34 15.11
CA GLU A 254 -10.48 22.06 15.60
C GLU A 254 -9.75 22.90 14.54
N THR A 255 -10.21 22.89 13.30
CA THR A 255 -9.69 23.75 12.22
C THR A 255 -10.86 24.32 11.39
N PRO A 256 -11.72 25.15 12.00
CA PRO A 256 -12.97 25.59 11.39
C PRO A 256 -12.78 26.49 10.16
N GLY A 257 -11.59 27.05 9.95
CA GLY A 257 -11.25 27.84 8.76
C GLY A 257 -10.97 27.01 7.49
N ILE A 258 -10.94 25.69 7.61
CA ILE A 258 -10.81 24.78 6.46
C ILE A 258 -12.19 24.23 6.16
N GLU A 259 -12.83 24.81 5.14
CA GLU A 259 -14.07 24.27 4.57
C GLU A 259 -13.77 22.92 3.92
N GLY A 260 -14.72 21.99 3.95
CA GLY A 260 -14.52 20.66 3.36
C GLY A 260 -15.72 19.76 3.59
N PRO A 261 -15.76 18.59 2.93
CA PRO A 261 -16.82 17.64 3.20
C PRO A 261 -16.62 17.02 4.59
N PRO A 262 -17.67 16.44 5.21
CA PRO A 262 -17.55 15.72 6.47
C PRO A 262 -16.75 14.41 6.31
N TRP A 263 -16.06 14.01 7.37
CA TRP A 263 -15.36 12.73 7.45
C TRP A 263 -16.33 11.59 7.82
N TYR A 264 -16.27 10.49 7.07
CA TYR A 264 -17.03 9.27 7.36
C TYR A 264 -16.09 8.08 7.54
N ALA A 265 -16.06 7.53 8.76
CA ALA A 265 -15.12 6.46 9.14
C ALA A 265 -15.43 5.12 8.45
N ASP A 266 -16.70 4.88 8.12
CA ASP A 266 -17.16 3.61 7.53
C ASP A 266 -17.13 3.63 5.99
N GLU A 267 -16.78 4.76 5.40
CA GLU A 267 -16.61 4.89 3.95
C GLU A 267 -15.42 4.07 3.45
N HIS A 268 -15.54 3.53 2.24
CA HIS A 268 -14.44 2.86 1.58
C HIS A 268 -13.29 3.83 1.30
N GLU A 269 -12.04 3.43 1.59
CA GLU A 269 -10.86 4.29 1.55
C GLU A 269 -10.67 5.01 0.21
N ARG A 270 -10.79 4.30 -0.92
CA ARG A 270 -10.66 4.90 -2.26
C ARG A 270 -11.73 5.97 -2.53
N ASP A 271 -12.96 5.66 -2.15
CA ASP A 271 -14.13 6.49 -2.38
C ASP A 271 -14.09 7.76 -1.56
N ARG A 272 -13.58 7.66 -0.32
CA ARG A 272 -13.33 8.80 0.57
C ARG A 272 -12.46 9.85 -0.11
N TRP A 273 -11.31 9.48 -0.66
CA TRP A 273 -10.43 10.44 -1.32
C TRP A 273 -11.01 10.98 -2.63
N CYS A 274 -11.73 10.16 -3.39
CA CYS A 274 -12.44 10.64 -4.57
C CYS A 274 -13.57 11.62 -4.22
N ARG A 275 -14.27 11.40 -3.10
CA ARG A 275 -15.32 12.29 -2.59
C ARG A 275 -14.73 13.62 -2.11
N LEU A 276 -13.59 13.59 -1.42
CA LEU A 276 -12.85 14.79 -1.05
C LEU A 276 -12.60 15.66 -2.28
N LEU A 277 -12.02 15.09 -3.34
CA LEU A 277 -11.71 15.85 -4.55
C LEU A 277 -12.97 16.38 -5.26
N ARG A 278 -14.04 15.58 -5.34
CA ARG A 278 -15.31 15.99 -5.94
C ARG A 278 -15.93 17.20 -5.24
N TRP A 279 -15.81 17.30 -3.92
CA TRP A 279 -16.26 18.48 -3.16
C TRP A 279 -15.61 19.78 -3.66
N TYR A 280 -14.34 19.72 -4.04
CA TYR A 280 -13.59 20.86 -4.57
C TYR A 280 -13.64 20.99 -6.11
N GLY A 281 -14.55 20.27 -6.76
CA GLY A 281 -14.74 20.31 -8.21
C GLY A 281 -13.72 19.51 -9.03
N VAL A 282 -12.97 18.60 -8.41
CA VAL A 282 -11.99 17.74 -9.10
C VAL A 282 -12.57 16.33 -9.31
N CYS A 283 -12.76 15.93 -10.57
CA CYS A 283 -13.25 14.58 -10.90
C CYS A 283 -12.18 13.51 -10.60
N ALA A 284 -12.56 12.48 -9.84
CA ALA A 284 -11.75 11.31 -9.54
C ALA A 284 -12.61 10.04 -9.62
N ASP A 285 -12.06 8.98 -10.21
CA ASP A 285 -12.74 7.71 -10.44
C ASP A 285 -12.13 6.65 -9.51
N PRO A 286 -12.89 6.10 -8.53
CA PRO A 286 -12.39 5.12 -7.57
C PRO A 286 -11.95 3.80 -8.20
N THR A 287 -12.21 3.57 -9.49
CA THR A 287 -11.78 2.39 -10.27
C THR A 287 -10.44 2.60 -11.00
N ASP A 288 -9.92 3.83 -11.04
CA ASP A 288 -8.66 4.21 -11.69
C ASP A 288 -7.42 3.93 -10.80
N LEU A 289 -7.21 2.65 -10.50
CA LEU A 289 -6.23 2.14 -9.52
C LEU A 289 -5.11 1.28 -10.12
N ARG A 290 -5.15 1.00 -11.43
CA ARG A 290 -4.18 0.12 -12.09
C ARG A 290 -2.81 0.77 -12.21
N LEU A 291 -1.75 0.03 -11.92
CA LEU A 291 -0.38 0.43 -12.22
C LEU A 291 0.10 -0.20 -13.53
N PRO A 292 1.04 0.44 -14.24
CA PRO A 292 1.69 -0.17 -15.39
C PRO A 292 2.53 -1.38 -14.94
N PRO A 293 2.75 -2.36 -15.83
CA PRO A 293 3.63 -3.49 -15.56
C PRO A 293 5.02 -3.02 -15.08
N PRO A 294 5.57 -3.58 -13.99
CA PRO A 294 6.90 -3.25 -13.53
C PRO A 294 7.97 -3.60 -14.57
N THR A 295 9.00 -2.75 -14.70
CA THR A 295 10.15 -3.00 -15.59
C THR A 295 11.15 -3.99 -14.99
N ALA A 296 11.16 -4.15 -13.66
CA ALA A 296 12.03 -5.10 -12.98
C ALA A 296 11.60 -6.56 -13.23
N HIS A 297 12.56 -7.49 -13.21
CA HIS A 297 12.29 -8.91 -13.34
C HIS A 297 11.71 -9.50 -12.05
N SER A 298 10.64 -10.28 -12.20
CA SER A 298 10.09 -11.10 -11.11
C SER A 298 11.10 -12.19 -10.71
N PRO A 299 11.37 -12.39 -9.41
CA PRO A 299 12.18 -13.50 -8.94
C PRO A 299 11.45 -14.85 -9.00
N ALA A 300 10.13 -14.86 -9.15
CA ALA A 300 9.32 -16.08 -9.21
C ALA A 300 8.04 -15.87 -10.05
N PRO A 301 8.16 -15.67 -11.38
CA PRO A 301 7.00 -15.55 -12.25
C PRO A 301 6.13 -16.82 -12.19
N GLY A 302 4.80 -16.65 -12.23
CA GLY A 302 3.81 -17.72 -12.16
C GLY A 302 3.66 -18.37 -10.77
N ALA A 303 4.38 -17.92 -9.74
CA ALA A 303 4.25 -18.48 -8.40
C ALA A 303 3.00 -17.97 -7.68
N VAL A 304 2.46 -18.78 -6.77
CA VAL A 304 1.51 -18.30 -5.76
C VAL A 304 2.30 -17.67 -4.62
N VAL A 305 2.02 -16.40 -4.33
CA VAL A 305 2.71 -15.63 -3.29
C VAL A 305 1.88 -15.68 -2.01
N LEU A 306 2.45 -16.21 -0.94
CA LEU A 306 1.88 -16.13 0.40
C LEU A 306 2.58 -15.04 1.21
N HIS A 307 1.80 -14.20 1.87
CA HIS A 307 2.32 -13.14 2.73
C HIS A 307 1.64 -13.22 4.11
N PRO A 308 2.27 -13.88 5.11
CA PRO A 308 1.67 -14.04 6.45
C PRO A 308 1.73 -12.76 7.30
N GLY A 309 2.52 -11.78 6.86
CA GLY A 309 2.76 -10.51 7.53
C GLY A 309 1.58 -9.55 7.53
N ALA A 310 1.56 -8.65 8.52
CA ALA A 310 0.61 -7.54 8.60
C ALA A 310 1.06 -6.52 9.66
N GLY A 311 0.61 -5.27 9.51
CA GLY A 311 0.97 -4.14 10.39
C GLY A 311 0.51 -4.26 11.85
N SER A 312 -0.35 -5.23 12.19
CA SER A 312 -0.72 -5.54 13.56
C SER A 312 -0.96 -7.05 13.74
N PRO A 313 -0.77 -7.60 14.96
CA PRO A 313 -1.09 -9.01 15.24
C PRO A 313 -2.56 -9.37 14.98
N ALA A 314 -3.51 -8.46 15.21
CA ALA A 314 -4.93 -8.66 14.91
C ALA A 314 -5.23 -9.01 13.46
N ARG A 315 -4.37 -8.57 12.53
CA ARG A 315 -4.50 -8.79 11.09
C ARG A 315 -3.69 -10.00 10.59
N ARG A 316 -3.00 -10.73 11.47
CA ARG A 316 -2.14 -11.87 11.10
C ARG A 316 -2.90 -13.19 11.24
N TRP A 317 -3.20 -13.83 10.12
CA TRP A 317 -3.76 -15.18 10.13
C TRP A 317 -2.70 -16.19 10.60
N PRO A 318 -3.06 -17.25 11.35
CA PRO A 318 -2.07 -18.13 11.97
C PRO A 318 -1.11 -18.76 10.94
N VAL A 319 0.20 -18.65 11.18
CA VAL A 319 1.26 -19.20 10.31
C VAL A 319 1.05 -20.68 9.96
N ARG A 320 0.57 -21.48 10.92
CA ARG A 320 0.28 -22.90 10.70
C ARG A 320 -0.77 -23.13 9.60
N ARG A 321 -1.73 -22.22 9.46
CA ARG A 321 -2.77 -22.31 8.42
C ARG A 321 -2.22 -21.88 7.06
N PHE A 322 -1.40 -20.83 7.01
CA PHE A 322 -0.63 -20.50 5.80
C PHE A 322 0.26 -21.65 5.34
N ALA A 323 0.94 -22.34 6.25
CA ALA A 323 1.75 -23.50 5.91
C ALA A 323 0.91 -24.64 5.32
N ALA A 324 -0.28 -24.92 5.88
CA ALA A 324 -1.20 -25.91 5.32
C ALA A 324 -1.69 -25.53 3.92
N VAL A 325 -1.99 -24.24 3.66
CA VAL A 325 -2.31 -23.74 2.32
C VAL A 325 -1.11 -23.96 1.37
N ALA A 326 0.10 -23.62 1.79
CA ALA A 326 1.30 -23.81 0.99
C ALA A 326 1.53 -25.27 0.60
N GLU A 327 1.39 -26.20 1.56
CA GLU A 327 1.51 -27.64 1.31
C GLU A 327 0.47 -28.14 0.31
N ALA A 328 -0.80 -27.75 0.49
CA ALA A 328 -1.89 -28.15 -0.39
C ALA A 328 -1.71 -27.61 -1.82
N LEU A 329 -1.33 -26.34 -1.98
CA LEU A 329 -1.09 -25.74 -3.28
C LEU A 329 0.11 -26.38 -4.01
N ARG A 330 1.18 -26.73 -3.28
CA ARG A 330 2.32 -27.46 -3.86
C ARG A 330 1.94 -28.87 -4.30
N ALA A 331 1.11 -29.57 -3.51
CA ALA A 331 0.59 -30.89 -3.89
C ALA A 331 -0.27 -30.82 -5.17
N ARG A 332 -0.86 -29.66 -5.47
CA ARG A 332 -1.59 -29.36 -6.72
C ARG A 332 -0.69 -28.88 -7.87
N GLY A 333 0.63 -28.88 -7.69
CA GLY A 333 1.59 -28.52 -8.73
C GLY A 333 1.92 -27.02 -8.83
N HIS A 334 1.41 -26.18 -7.92
CA HIS A 334 1.79 -24.77 -7.91
C HIS A 334 3.16 -24.57 -7.26
N ARG A 335 3.99 -23.71 -7.87
CA ARG A 335 5.13 -23.11 -7.18
C ARG A 335 4.60 -22.12 -6.14
N VAL A 336 5.00 -22.28 -4.89
CA VAL A 336 4.60 -21.40 -3.79
C VAL A 336 5.84 -20.67 -3.27
N VAL A 337 5.74 -19.34 -3.18
CA VAL A 337 6.77 -18.50 -2.55
C VAL A 337 6.19 -17.76 -1.36
N VAL A 338 7.04 -17.44 -0.39
CA VAL A 338 6.65 -16.72 0.82
C VAL A 338 7.40 -15.42 0.94
N THR A 339 6.71 -14.36 1.34
CA THR A 339 7.28 -13.02 1.48
C THR A 339 6.99 -12.44 2.86
N GLY A 340 7.85 -11.55 3.33
CA GLY A 340 7.63 -10.74 4.53
C GLY A 340 8.29 -9.38 4.40
N GLY A 341 7.88 -8.44 5.24
CA GLY A 341 8.61 -7.19 5.46
C GLY A 341 9.95 -7.41 6.17
N ALA A 342 10.72 -6.33 6.34
CA ALA A 342 12.07 -6.39 6.93
C ALA A 342 12.09 -7.03 8.33
N ASP A 343 11.04 -6.80 9.13
CA ASP A 343 10.93 -7.29 10.51
C ASP A 343 10.10 -8.59 10.63
N GLU A 344 9.82 -9.27 9.51
CA GLU A 344 8.95 -10.46 9.47
C GLU A 344 9.71 -11.75 9.13
N GLY A 345 11.04 -11.73 9.19
CA GLY A 345 11.91 -12.87 8.87
C GLY A 345 11.56 -14.15 9.64
N ASP A 346 11.37 -14.05 10.95
CA ASP A 346 11.00 -15.20 11.79
C ASP A 346 9.64 -15.80 11.42
N LEU A 347 8.68 -14.94 11.07
CA LEU A 347 7.34 -15.36 10.65
C LEU A 347 7.42 -16.16 9.35
N VAL A 348 8.19 -15.66 8.39
CA VAL A 348 8.40 -16.28 7.08
C VAL A 348 9.21 -17.58 7.21
N ALA A 349 10.28 -17.59 7.99
CA ALA A 349 11.09 -18.79 8.24
C ALA A 349 10.27 -19.90 8.92
N THR A 350 9.41 -19.52 9.88
CA THR A 350 8.49 -20.44 10.57
C THR A 350 7.50 -21.10 9.61
N LEU A 351 6.97 -20.33 8.66
CA LEU A 351 6.10 -20.83 7.60
C LEU A 351 6.88 -21.77 6.67
N ALA A 352 8.02 -21.30 6.14
CA ALA A 352 8.84 -22.03 5.16
C ALA A 352 9.27 -23.39 5.69
N LYS A 353 9.73 -23.45 6.96
CA LYS A 353 10.10 -24.70 7.63
C LYS A 353 8.92 -25.67 7.72
N ARG A 354 7.74 -25.19 8.13
CA ARG A 354 6.53 -26.03 8.25
C ARG A 354 6.11 -26.59 6.90
N ALA A 355 6.08 -25.74 5.89
CA ALA A 355 5.67 -26.10 4.53
C ALA A 355 6.78 -26.78 3.70
N ARG A 356 7.98 -26.97 4.25
CA ARG A 356 9.16 -27.56 3.59
C ARG A 356 9.48 -26.86 2.26
N LEU A 357 9.50 -25.53 2.26
CA LEU A 357 9.85 -24.73 1.07
C LEU A 357 11.37 -24.73 0.85
N ALA A 358 11.80 -24.62 -0.40
CA ALA A 358 13.20 -24.41 -0.73
C ALA A 358 13.61 -22.97 -0.40
N ASP A 359 14.87 -22.75 0.00
CA ASP A 359 15.37 -21.41 0.36
C ASP A 359 15.21 -20.40 -0.78
N THR A 360 15.24 -20.84 -2.04
CA THR A 360 15.02 -20.01 -3.24
C THR A 360 13.60 -19.44 -3.36
N ASP A 361 12.64 -19.97 -2.61
CA ASP A 361 11.23 -19.55 -2.60
C ASP A 361 10.88 -18.74 -1.33
N VAL A 362 11.87 -18.35 -0.54
CA VAL A 362 11.69 -17.69 0.77
C VAL A 362 12.29 -16.27 0.74
N PHE A 363 11.43 -15.26 0.83
CA PHE A 363 11.80 -13.85 0.81
C PHE A 363 11.48 -13.17 2.16
N GLY A 364 12.14 -13.64 3.23
CA GLY A 364 11.85 -13.21 4.62
C GLY A 364 12.45 -11.87 5.04
N GLY A 365 13.54 -11.41 4.41
CA GLY A 365 14.19 -10.13 4.72
C GLY A 365 13.62 -8.93 3.96
N GLY A 366 12.48 -9.10 3.29
CA GLY A 366 11.97 -8.15 2.31
C GLY A 366 12.67 -8.24 0.96
N LEU A 367 11.99 -7.69 -0.05
CA LEU A 367 12.53 -7.48 -1.38
C LEU A 367 12.61 -5.97 -1.64
N PRO A 368 13.60 -5.50 -2.42
CA PRO A 368 13.55 -4.14 -2.97
C PRO A 368 12.20 -3.91 -3.65
N LEU A 369 11.58 -2.74 -3.43
CA LEU A 369 10.19 -2.50 -3.82
C LEU A 369 9.93 -2.79 -5.31
N ALA A 370 10.86 -2.49 -6.19
CA ALA A 370 10.75 -2.80 -7.61
C ALA A 370 10.65 -4.31 -7.89
N ARG A 371 11.45 -5.15 -7.20
CA ARG A 371 11.38 -6.61 -7.33
C ARG A 371 10.17 -7.20 -6.61
N PHE A 372 9.76 -6.62 -5.50
CA PHE A 372 8.51 -7.00 -4.81
C PHE A 372 7.29 -6.73 -5.70
N SER A 373 7.25 -5.54 -6.30
CA SER A 373 6.21 -5.15 -7.27
C SER A 373 6.20 -6.08 -8.48
N ALA A 374 7.37 -6.42 -9.05
CA ALA A 374 7.48 -7.38 -10.15
C ALA A 374 7.06 -8.81 -9.74
N LEU A 375 7.37 -9.24 -8.53
CA LEU A 375 6.91 -10.52 -7.98
C LEU A 375 5.39 -10.58 -7.98
N VAL A 376 4.73 -9.56 -7.41
CA VAL A 376 3.27 -9.48 -7.35
C VAL A 376 2.66 -9.39 -8.75
N ALA A 377 3.17 -8.52 -9.61
CA ALA A 377 2.64 -8.31 -10.96
C ALA A 377 2.73 -9.55 -11.87
N ARG A 378 3.65 -10.47 -11.57
CA ARG A 378 3.86 -11.71 -12.34
C ARG A 378 3.50 -12.97 -11.57
N ALA A 379 2.82 -12.85 -10.42
CA ALA A 379 2.37 -13.99 -9.65
C ALA A 379 1.15 -14.65 -10.31
N ARG A 380 0.97 -15.95 -10.06
CA ARG A 380 -0.28 -16.67 -10.35
C ARG A 380 -1.41 -16.13 -9.49
N ALA A 381 -1.15 -15.97 -8.19
CA ALA A 381 -2.06 -15.32 -7.28
C ALA A 381 -1.32 -14.83 -6.03
N VAL A 382 -1.94 -13.93 -5.28
CA VAL A 382 -1.48 -13.48 -3.96
C VAL A 382 -2.47 -13.90 -2.89
N VAL A 383 -2.02 -14.52 -1.81
CA VAL A 383 -2.83 -14.80 -0.62
C VAL A 383 -2.19 -14.11 0.59
N SER A 384 -2.93 -13.18 1.20
CA SER A 384 -2.42 -12.38 2.32
C SER A 384 -3.53 -11.95 3.27
N GLY A 385 -3.18 -11.46 4.46
CA GLY A 385 -4.09 -10.65 5.25
C GLY A 385 -4.42 -9.30 4.58
N ASP A 386 -5.25 -8.49 5.24
CA ASP A 386 -5.49 -7.08 4.89
C ASP A 386 -4.24 -6.22 5.18
N THR A 387 -3.33 -6.18 4.20
CA THR A 387 -2.03 -5.49 4.21
C THR A 387 -1.68 -4.96 2.82
N GLY A 388 -0.63 -4.14 2.71
CA GLY A 388 -0.28 -3.43 1.48
C GLY A 388 -0.11 -4.29 0.23
N ILE A 389 0.30 -5.56 0.36
CA ILE A 389 0.43 -6.48 -0.78
C ILE A 389 -0.93 -6.80 -1.44
N ALA A 390 -2.02 -6.81 -0.69
CA ALA A 390 -3.36 -7.05 -1.22
C ALA A 390 -3.75 -5.91 -2.18
N HIS A 391 -3.49 -4.66 -1.78
CA HIS A 391 -3.69 -3.49 -2.63
C HIS A 391 -2.76 -3.50 -3.84
N LEU A 392 -1.53 -4.01 -3.70
CA LEU A 392 -0.57 -4.09 -4.80
C LEU A 392 -0.99 -5.14 -5.84
N ALA A 393 -1.56 -6.26 -5.41
CA ALA A 393 -2.14 -7.26 -6.31
C ALA A 393 -3.32 -6.66 -7.10
N VAL A 394 -4.19 -5.91 -6.42
CA VAL A 394 -5.27 -5.14 -7.03
C VAL A 394 -4.73 -4.12 -8.04
N ALA A 395 -3.70 -3.36 -7.71
CA ALA A 395 -3.10 -2.39 -8.60
C ALA A 395 -2.51 -3.06 -9.87
N HIS A 396 -1.95 -4.25 -9.75
CA HIS A 396 -1.35 -5.00 -10.86
C HIS A 396 -2.27 -5.94 -11.59
N ALA A 397 -3.56 -6.00 -11.24
CA ALA A 397 -4.47 -6.99 -11.83
C ALA A 397 -4.08 -8.45 -11.57
N THR A 398 -3.30 -8.70 -10.54
CA THR A 398 -2.92 -10.05 -10.12
C THR A 398 -4.05 -10.68 -9.33
N PRO A 399 -4.50 -11.91 -9.66
CA PRO A 399 -5.49 -12.62 -8.86
C PRO A 399 -5.12 -12.63 -7.36
N SER A 400 -6.08 -12.40 -6.47
CA SER A 400 -5.76 -12.27 -5.03
C SER A 400 -6.87 -12.72 -4.09
N LEU A 401 -6.47 -13.35 -3.00
CA LEU A 401 -7.30 -13.61 -1.83
C LEU A 401 -6.83 -12.77 -0.64
N THR A 402 -7.71 -11.91 -0.14
CA THR A 402 -7.47 -11.09 1.05
C THR A 402 -8.22 -11.67 2.25
N LEU A 403 -7.49 -12.04 3.29
CA LEU A 403 -8.05 -12.57 4.54
C LEU A 403 -8.30 -11.39 5.49
N CYS A 404 -9.55 -10.97 5.58
CA CYS A 404 -9.95 -9.84 6.42
C CYS A 404 -10.32 -10.33 7.83
N GLY A 405 -9.88 -9.57 8.83
CA GLY A 405 -10.19 -9.85 10.24
C GLY A 405 -11.03 -8.73 10.85
N PRO A 406 -10.40 -7.80 11.58
CA PRO A 406 -11.09 -6.77 12.34
C PRO A 406 -11.76 -5.71 11.46
N VAL A 407 -11.28 -5.52 10.23
CA VAL A 407 -11.78 -4.51 9.29
C VAL A 407 -12.50 -5.19 8.14
N PRO A 408 -13.73 -4.77 7.80
CA PRO A 408 -14.49 -5.37 6.72
C PRO A 408 -13.93 -4.96 5.34
N PRO A 409 -14.11 -5.82 4.31
CA PRO A 409 -13.73 -5.48 2.95
C PRO A 409 -14.56 -4.32 2.36
N SER A 410 -15.69 -3.95 2.96
CA SER A 410 -16.43 -2.75 2.57
C SER A 410 -15.65 -1.44 2.80
N ARG A 411 -14.61 -1.45 3.65
CA ARG A 411 -13.80 -0.25 3.96
C ARG A 411 -12.46 -0.22 3.23
N TRP A 412 -11.83 -1.38 3.04
CA TRP A 412 -10.45 -1.50 2.50
C TRP A 412 -10.29 -2.55 1.41
N GLY A 413 -11.33 -3.32 1.12
CA GLY A 413 -11.24 -4.47 0.24
C GLY A 413 -11.01 -4.14 -1.23
N PRO A 414 -10.78 -5.18 -2.05
CA PRO A 414 -10.69 -5.03 -3.49
C PRO A 414 -12.02 -4.55 -4.11
N PRO A 415 -12.03 -4.07 -5.36
CA PRO A 415 -13.25 -3.83 -6.11
C PRO A 415 -14.15 -5.08 -6.13
N ARG A 416 -15.44 -4.91 -5.81
CA ARG A 416 -16.39 -6.04 -5.66
C ARG A 416 -16.69 -6.77 -6.96
N ASP A 417 -16.66 -6.05 -8.08
CA ASP A 417 -17.06 -6.56 -9.39
C ASP A 417 -15.88 -7.09 -10.21
N ASP A 418 -14.69 -7.19 -9.61
CA ASP A 418 -13.50 -7.72 -10.27
C ASP A 418 -13.24 -9.17 -9.83
N PRO A 419 -13.54 -10.18 -10.68
CA PRO A 419 -13.46 -11.59 -10.28
C PRO A 419 -12.05 -12.06 -9.97
N ARG A 420 -11.01 -11.29 -10.32
CA ARG A 420 -9.62 -11.58 -9.93
C ARG A 420 -9.40 -11.46 -8.43
N HIS A 421 -10.24 -10.71 -7.72
CA HIS A 421 -9.98 -10.37 -6.34
C HIS A 421 -11.13 -10.83 -5.45
N ARG A 422 -10.80 -11.57 -4.39
CA ARG A 422 -11.78 -12.02 -3.39
C ARG A 422 -11.30 -11.67 -2.00
N ALA A 423 -12.23 -11.22 -1.16
CA ALA A 423 -11.98 -11.01 0.26
C ALA A 423 -12.81 -11.99 1.07
N LEU A 424 -12.17 -12.70 2.00
CA LEU A 424 -12.82 -13.57 2.96
C LEU A 424 -12.98 -12.80 4.28
N TRP A 425 -14.20 -12.73 4.79
CA TRP A 425 -14.52 -12.02 6.03
C TRP A 425 -15.79 -12.60 6.65
N HIS A 426 -15.71 -12.96 7.94
CA HIS A 426 -16.83 -13.57 8.67
C HIS A 426 -17.45 -12.65 9.74
N GLY A 427 -16.96 -11.42 9.84
CA GLY A 427 -17.37 -10.44 10.85
C GLY A 427 -17.31 -10.95 12.28
N PRO A 428 -17.86 -10.23 13.26
CA PRO A 428 -18.14 -8.81 13.16
C PRO A 428 -16.82 -8.03 13.02
N GLU A 429 -16.92 -6.70 12.94
CA GLU A 429 -15.74 -5.85 13.05
C GLU A 429 -15.09 -6.00 14.43
N GLY A 430 -13.78 -5.75 14.49
CA GLY A 430 -12.96 -5.88 15.69
C GLY A 430 -11.92 -4.77 15.78
N ASP A 431 -10.98 -4.91 16.71
CA ASP A 431 -9.90 -3.92 16.89
C ASP A 431 -8.76 -4.15 15.87
N PRO A 432 -8.56 -3.24 14.89
CA PRO A 432 -7.48 -3.37 13.92
C PRO A 432 -6.08 -3.29 14.52
N HIS A 433 -5.94 -2.81 15.76
CA HIS A 433 -4.68 -2.63 16.48
C HIS A 433 -4.50 -3.64 17.62
N GLY A 434 -5.38 -4.65 17.68
CA GLY A 434 -5.32 -5.70 18.70
C GLY A 434 -3.99 -6.46 18.71
N ARG A 435 -3.61 -6.93 19.89
CA ARG A 435 -2.32 -7.62 20.15
C ARG A 435 -2.33 -9.12 19.85
N SER A 436 -3.49 -9.67 19.45
CA SER A 436 -3.68 -11.07 19.08
C SER A 436 -4.54 -11.16 17.82
N PRO A 437 -4.42 -12.23 17.02
CA PRO A 437 -5.26 -12.45 15.84
C PRO A 437 -6.75 -12.27 16.15
N ASP A 438 -7.45 -11.54 15.29
CA ASP A 438 -8.85 -11.22 15.49
C ASP A 438 -9.76 -12.47 15.38
N PRO A 439 -10.82 -12.62 16.19
CA PRO A 439 -11.72 -13.76 16.12
C PRO A 439 -12.44 -13.95 14.77
N ALA A 440 -12.72 -12.88 14.02
CA ALA A 440 -13.26 -12.98 12.67
C ALA A 440 -12.23 -13.58 11.71
N LEU A 441 -10.96 -13.18 11.83
CA LEU A 441 -9.86 -13.74 11.05
C LEU A 441 -9.66 -15.24 11.35
N LEU A 442 -9.82 -15.63 12.62
CA LEU A 442 -9.68 -17.03 13.05
C LEU A 442 -10.82 -17.94 12.59
N ARG A 443 -11.95 -17.40 12.15
CA ARG A 443 -13.03 -18.17 11.51
C ARG A 443 -12.70 -18.63 10.10
N ILE A 444 -11.79 -17.93 9.41
CA ILE A 444 -11.38 -18.31 8.06
C ILE A 444 -10.57 -19.61 8.10
N GLY A 445 -11.11 -20.65 7.46
CA GLY A 445 -10.53 -22.00 7.42
C GLY A 445 -9.50 -22.19 6.31
N THR A 446 -8.66 -23.22 6.41
CA THR A 446 -7.70 -23.56 5.34
C THR A 446 -8.42 -24.03 4.07
N GLU A 447 -9.44 -24.89 4.22
CA GLU A 447 -10.25 -25.40 3.09
C GLU A 447 -10.96 -24.25 2.38
N GLU A 448 -11.60 -23.34 3.13
CA GLU A 448 -12.23 -22.14 2.57
C GLU A 448 -11.25 -21.31 1.72
N VAL A 449 -10.00 -21.15 2.17
CA VAL A 449 -8.97 -20.44 1.39
C VAL A 449 -8.60 -21.18 0.12
N LEU A 450 -8.52 -22.52 0.17
CA LEU A 450 -8.21 -23.35 -0.99
C LEU A 450 -9.35 -23.36 -2.01
N ASP A 451 -10.59 -23.56 -1.56
CA ASP A 451 -11.78 -23.46 -2.41
C ASP A 451 -11.88 -22.06 -3.03
N ALA A 452 -11.53 -21.04 -2.25
CA ALA A 452 -11.54 -19.69 -2.74
C ALA A 452 -10.46 -19.40 -3.78
N PHE A 453 -9.31 -20.07 -3.66
CA PHE A 453 -8.21 -20.00 -4.61
C PHE A 453 -8.56 -20.69 -5.91
N ASP A 454 -9.18 -21.87 -5.83
CA ASP A 454 -9.58 -22.66 -7.00
C ASP A 454 -10.66 -21.93 -7.84
N ALA A 455 -11.40 -20.99 -7.22
CA ALA A 455 -12.36 -20.11 -7.89
C ALA A 455 -11.76 -18.85 -8.53
N LEU A 456 -10.45 -18.57 -8.35
CA LEU A 456 -9.81 -17.43 -9.00
C LEU A 456 -9.61 -17.70 -10.51
N PRO A 457 -9.75 -16.66 -11.36
CA PRO A 457 -9.42 -16.80 -12.77
C PRO A 457 -7.92 -17.07 -12.94
N GLU A 458 -7.57 -17.77 -14.02
CA GLU A 458 -6.17 -17.82 -14.47
C GLU A 458 -5.69 -16.40 -14.82
N PRO A 459 -4.43 -16.07 -14.54
CA PRO A 459 -3.85 -14.79 -14.95
C PRO A 459 -3.90 -14.69 -16.48
N PRO A 460 -4.12 -13.49 -17.04
CA PRO A 460 -4.05 -13.30 -18.48
C PRO A 460 -2.64 -13.63 -19.00
N ASP A 461 -2.59 -14.33 -20.14
CA ASP A 461 -1.35 -14.77 -20.81
C ASP A 461 -0.36 -13.62 -21.11
#